data_AF-A0A317SB85-F1
#
_entry.id   AF-A0A317SB85-F1
#
_cell.length_a   1.000
_cell.length_b   1.000
_cell.length_c   1.000
_cell.angle_alpha   90.00
_cell.angle_beta   90.00
_cell.angle_gamma   90.00
#
_symmetry.space_group_name_H-M   'P 1'
#
loop_
_entity.id
_entity.type
_entity.pdbx_description
1 polymer ?
#
loop_
_entity_poly.entity_id
_entity_poly.type
_entity_poly.pdbx_seq_one_letter_code
_entity_poly.pdbx_strand_id
1 'polypeptide(L)'
;MWIPRRNGNTPNRSQPYITLDGGATAKSWTQTIPPGLPENGDAGWGSNFGANRQIVCADRVFPRTFYAYSSIGGFYKYVAGQTAADGVWTKQSATVITNDEGLAKIRSVPGYGGHVFVCSGAVTKSNQPYCTFMRTTDGCKTFKNILDVQCVYAFGFGKTAPGGDYPAVYFAGLYRKQWGIYRSTSRLAAWNANTVEWTKIGDYPFGSYDFITCVEGDANIFGTVYVGFMGSGWGYYKIAS
;
A
#
# COMPACT_ATOMS: atom_id res chain seq x y z
N MET A 1 -4.27 -11.85 -6.51
CA MET A 1 -5.19 -11.87 -5.35
C MET A 1 -6.11 -10.66 -5.43
N TRP A 2 -7.36 -10.83 -5.03
CA TRP A 2 -8.39 -9.79 -4.97
C TRP A 2 -9.20 -9.97 -3.69
N ILE A 3 -9.61 -8.87 -3.05
CA ILE A 3 -10.46 -8.89 -1.87
C ILE A 3 -11.71 -8.11 -2.24
N PRO A 4 -12.86 -8.79 -2.46
CA PRO A 4 -14.06 -8.14 -2.95
C PRO A 4 -14.52 -7.09 -1.97
N ARG A 5 -15.05 -6.01 -2.52
CA ARG A 5 -15.82 -5.06 -1.74
C ARG A 5 -17.23 -5.61 -1.58
N ARG A 6 -17.82 -5.42 -0.40
CA ARG A 6 -19.26 -5.68 -0.21
C ARG A 6 -20.08 -4.66 -1.00
N ASN A 7 -20.83 -5.12 -1.99
CA ASN A 7 -21.82 -4.32 -2.72
C ASN A 7 -23.20 -4.95 -2.52
N GLY A 8 -24.03 -4.39 -1.64
CA GLY A 8 -25.43 -4.81 -1.43
C GLY A 8 -25.62 -6.14 -0.70
N ASN A 9 -26.71 -6.85 -1.03
CA ASN A 9 -27.18 -8.09 -0.37
C ASN A 9 -26.39 -9.36 -0.76
N THR A 10 -25.16 -9.24 -1.28
CA THR A 10 -24.34 -10.43 -1.55
C THR A 10 -23.97 -11.12 -0.22
N PRO A 11 -24.39 -12.37 0.01
CA PRO A 11 -24.11 -13.07 1.26
C PRO A 11 -22.60 -13.37 1.37
N ASN A 12 -21.96 -12.87 2.43
CA ASN A 12 -20.64 -13.28 2.96
C ASN A 12 -19.50 -13.54 1.95
N ARG A 13 -19.03 -12.53 1.20
CA ARG A 13 -17.89 -12.73 0.26
C ARG A 13 -16.80 -11.66 0.26
N SER A 14 -16.63 -10.86 1.31
CA SER A 14 -15.47 -9.94 1.42
C SER A 14 -14.14 -10.66 1.69
N GLN A 15 -14.10 -11.99 1.61
CA GLN A 15 -12.92 -12.81 1.82
C GLN A 15 -11.97 -12.77 0.61
N PRO A 16 -10.67 -13.03 0.77
CA PRO A 16 -9.71 -13.04 -0.33
C PRO A 16 -9.99 -14.11 -1.39
N TYR A 17 -9.80 -13.74 -2.66
CA TYR A 17 -9.79 -14.63 -3.82
C TYR A 17 -8.41 -14.60 -4.48
N ILE A 18 -7.98 -15.74 -5.00
CA ILE A 18 -6.73 -15.88 -5.74
C ILE A 18 -7.01 -16.44 -7.13
N THR A 19 -6.20 -16.00 -8.08
CA THR A 19 -6.07 -16.59 -9.41
C THR A 19 -4.58 -16.62 -9.76
N LEU A 20 -4.18 -17.61 -10.55
CA LEU A 20 -2.81 -17.78 -11.03
C LEU A 20 -2.63 -17.35 -12.50
N ASP A 21 -3.72 -17.08 -13.21
CA ASP A 21 -3.72 -16.67 -14.62
C ASP A 21 -4.10 -15.19 -14.80
N GLY A 22 -4.09 -14.42 -13.72
CA GLY A 22 -4.51 -13.01 -13.74
C GLY A 22 -6.02 -12.81 -13.97
N GLY A 23 -6.82 -13.88 -13.90
CA GLY A 23 -8.25 -13.83 -14.19
C GLY A 23 -8.57 -14.04 -15.67
N ALA A 24 -7.62 -14.53 -16.46
CA ALA A 24 -7.77 -14.75 -17.90
C ALA A 24 -8.82 -15.82 -18.23
N THR A 25 -8.92 -16.88 -17.43
CA THR A 25 -9.91 -17.95 -17.64
C THR A 25 -11.18 -17.69 -16.83
N ALA A 26 -12.33 -17.97 -17.45
CA ALA A 26 -13.62 -17.89 -16.76
C ALA A 26 -13.61 -18.77 -15.50
N LYS A 27 -14.04 -18.21 -14.36
CA LYS A 27 -14.10 -18.87 -13.05
C LYS A 27 -12.73 -19.33 -12.50
N SER A 28 -11.60 -18.73 -12.92
CA SER A 28 -10.27 -19.04 -12.37
C SER A 28 -10.02 -18.52 -10.95
N TRP A 29 -10.96 -17.77 -10.39
CA TRP A 29 -10.87 -17.20 -9.04
C TRP A 29 -11.35 -18.18 -7.99
N THR A 30 -10.46 -18.57 -7.09
CA THR A 30 -10.77 -19.43 -5.94
C THR A 30 -10.78 -18.61 -4.66
N GLN A 31 -11.85 -18.77 -3.86
CA GLN A 31 -11.92 -18.16 -2.53
C GLN A 31 -10.91 -18.85 -1.59
N THR A 32 -10.22 -18.07 -0.79
CA THR A 32 -9.28 -18.55 0.22
C THR A 32 -9.55 -17.84 1.54
N ILE A 33 -9.36 -18.53 2.66
CA ILE A 33 -9.71 -18.01 3.99
C ILE A 33 -8.43 -17.97 4.85
N PRO A 34 -7.97 -16.78 5.27
CA PRO A 34 -6.88 -16.66 6.22
C PRO A 34 -7.26 -17.22 7.59
N PRO A 35 -6.34 -17.86 8.32
CA PRO A 35 -6.63 -18.50 9.59
C PRO A 35 -6.96 -17.48 10.68
N GLY A 36 -7.82 -17.87 11.63
CA GLY A 36 -8.11 -17.06 12.82
C GLY A 36 -8.97 -15.81 12.56
N LEU A 37 -9.64 -15.76 11.41
CA LEU A 37 -10.65 -14.76 11.10
C LEU A 37 -12.03 -15.42 11.04
N PRO A 38 -13.12 -14.68 11.38
CA PRO A 38 -14.47 -15.16 11.15
C PRO A 38 -14.70 -15.51 9.68
N GLU A 39 -15.31 -16.67 9.42
CA GLU A 39 -15.66 -17.10 8.06
C GLU A 39 -16.93 -16.41 7.55
N ASN A 40 -17.71 -15.84 8.47
CA ASN A 40 -18.91 -15.04 8.20
C ASN A 40 -18.64 -13.53 8.31
N GLY A 41 -19.41 -12.74 7.57
CA GLY A 41 -19.28 -11.28 7.56
C GLY A 41 -18.03 -10.76 6.85
N ASP A 42 -17.65 -9.52 7.17
CA ASP A 42 -16.54 -8.84 6.49
C ASP A 42 -15.16 -9.23 7.02
N ALA A 43 -15.06 -9.79 8.23
CA ALA A 43 -13.81 -10.27 8.84
C ALA A 43 -12.61 -9.27 8.78
N GLY A 44 -12.91 -7.97 8.90
CA GLY A 44 -11.94 -6.87 8.79
C GLY A 44 -11.48 -6.57 7.35
N TRP A 45 -12.08 -7.24 6.37
CA TRP A 45 -11.80 -7.08 4.96
C TRP A 45 -12.74 -6.14 4.24
N GLY A 46 -13.88 -5.63 4.75
CA GLY A 46 -15.02 -5.34 3.83
C GLY A 46 -16.05 -4.22 4.05
N SER A 47 -16.06 -3.43 5.14
CA SER A 47 -17.32 -2.73 5.50
C SER A 47 -17.64 -1.38 4.83
N ASN A 48 -16.68 -0.67 4.20
CA ASN A 48 -16.92 0.71 3.80
C ASN A 48 -17.20 0.85 2.28
N PHE A 49 -18.44 1.17 1.94
CA PHE A 49 -18.86 1.57 0.58
C PHE A 49 -18.08 2.82 0.14
N GLY A 50 -17.64 2.87 -1.12
CA GLY A 50 -16.93 4.04 -1.69
C GLY A 50 -15.48 4.26 -1.24
N ALA A 51 -14.95 3.53 -0.26
CA ALA A 51 -13.60 3.79 0.26
C ALA A 51 -12.44 3.43 -0.71
N ASN A 52 -11.40 4.24 -0.84
CA ASN A 52 -10.27 3.91 -1.72
C ASN A 52 -9.13 3.23 -0.95
N ARG A 53 -9.27 1.92 -0.72
CA ARG A 53 -8.27 1.09 -0.02
C ARG A 53 -7.56 0.12 -0.93
N GLN A 54 -6.32 -0.18 -0.58
CA GLN A 54 -5.42 -1.09 -1.29
C GLN A 54 -4.78 -2.01 -0.25
N ILE A 55 -5.58 -2.93 0.32
CA ILE A 55 -5.19 -3.77 1.47
C ILE A 55 -4.59 -5.13 1.05
N VAL A 56 -4.21 -5.27 -0.22
CA VAL A 56 -3.55 -6.46 -0.75
C VAL A 56 -2.49 -6.05 -1.76
N CYS A 57 -1.33 -6.70 -1.73
CA CYS A 57 -0.29 -6.53 -2.75
C CYS A 57 0.44 -7.86 -3.00
N ALA A 58 0.98 -8.02 -4.21
CA ALA A 58 1.93 -9.11 -4.49
C ALA A 58 3.34 -8.69 -4.07
N ASP A 59 4.13 -9.64 -3.56
CA ASP A 59 5.56 -9.42 -3.38
C ASP A 59 6.23 -9.20 -4.75
N ARG A 60 7.19 -8.27 -4.81
CA ARG A 60 7.86 -7.89 -6.06
C ARG A 60 9.10 -8.72 -6.39
N VAL A 61 9.48 -9.66 -5.53
CA VAL A 61 10.64 -10.56 -5.71
C VAL A 61 10.23 -12.01 -5.54
N PHE A 62 9.55 -12.34 -4.44
CA PHE A 62 9.12 -13.71 -4.17
C PHE A 62 7.88 -14.05 -5.01
N PRO A 63 8.00 -15.00 -5.96
CA PRO A 63 6.89 -15.35 -6.82
C PRO A 63 5.75 -15.93 -5.98
N ARG A 64 4.52 -15.76 -6.46
CA ARG A 64 3.31 -16.37 -5.87
C ARG A 64 3.07 -15.96 -4.40
N THR A 65 3.75 -14.93 -3.93
CA THR A 65 3.64 -14.43 -2.56
C THR A 65 2.82 -13.15 -2.55
N PHE A 66 1.87 -13.06 -1.62
CA PHE A 66 0.97 -11.93 -1.45
C PHE A 66 0.90 -11.53 0.02
N TYR A 67 0.74 -10.23 0.26
CA TYR A 67 0.47 -9.68 1.57
C TYR A 67 -0.93 -9.10 1.59
N ALA A 68 -1.65 -9.30 2.69
CA ALA A 68 -3.00 -8.80 2.90
C ALA A 68 -3.16 -8.24 4.32
N TYR A 69 -3.97 -7.22 4.47
CA TYR A 69 -4.27 -6.56 5.74
C TYR A 69 -5.77 -6.63 6.07
N SER A 70 -6.09 -7.15 7.25
CA SER A 70 -7.44 -7.15 7.83
C SER A 70 -7.46 -6.23 9.05
N SER A 71 -8.44 -5.34 9.14
CA SER A 71 -8.54 -4.37 10.24
C SER A 71 -8.80 -5.00 11.62
N ILE A 72 -9.27 -6.25 11.67
CA ILE A 72 -9.46 -7.00 12.92
C ILE A 72 -8.37 -8.05 13.15
N GLY A 73 -7.69 -8.48 12.08
CA GLY A 73 -6.74 -9.59 12.12
C GLY A 73 -5.26 -9.20 12.10
N GLY A 74 -4.94 -8.02 11.57
CA GLY A 74 -3.58 -7.59 11.27
C GLY A 74 -3.11 -8.05 9.88
N PHE A 75 -1.84 -8.42 9.77
CA PHE A 75 -1.21 -8.75 8.49
C PHE A 75 -1.06 -10.25 8.27
N TYR A 76 -1.36 -10.67 7.04
CA TYR A 76 -1.28 -12.04 6.58
C TYR A 76 -0.40 -12.12 5.33
N LYS A 77 0.30 -13.24 5.20
CA LYS A 77 1.01 -13.63 3.99
C LYS A 77 0.33 -14.86 3.39
N TYR A 78 0.19 -14.87 2.08
CA TYR A 78 -0.27 -16.01 1.32
C TYR A 78 0.81 -16.42 0.32
N VAL A 79 1.11 -17.71 0.25
CA VAL A 79 2.02 -18.30 -0.74
C VAL A 79 1.23 -19.32 -1.54
N ALA A 80 1.02 -19.08 -2.84
CA ALA A 80 0.24 -19.99 -3.66
C ALA A 80 1.03 -21.27 -3.96
N GLY A 81 0.47 -22.44 -3.62
CA GLY A 81 0.88 -23.75 -4.11
C GLY A 81 0.53 -23.90 -5.59
N GLN A 82 0.76 -25.07 -6.21
CA GLN A 82 0.60 -25.29 -7.66
C GLN A 82 -0.74 -24.77 -8.20
N THR A 83 -1.83 -25.08 -7.52
CA THR A 83 -3.14 -24.49 -7.77
C THR A 83 -3.48 -23.39 -6.77
N ALA A 84 -4.50 -22.60 -7.12
CA ALA A 84 -5.09 -21.58 -6.26
C ALA A 84 -5.57 -22.12 -4.89
N ALA A 85 -6.00 -23.38 -4.84
CA ALA A 85 -6.48 -24.02 -3.61
C ALA A 85 -5.35 -24.50 -2.69
N ASP A 86 -4.15 -24.77 -3.23
CA ASP A 86 -3.02 -25.36 -2.49
C ASP A 86 -2.20 -24.30 -1.73
N GLY A 87 -2.60 -23.03 -1.80
CA GLY A 87 -1.85 -21.97 -1.16
C GLY A 87 -2.00 -21.93 0.35
N VAL A 88 -0.93 -21.48 1.00
CA VAL A 88 -0.82 -21.45 2.45
C VAL A 88 -0.94 -20.01 2.94
N TRP A 89 -1.90 -19.78 3.84
CA TRP A 89 -1.99 -18.56 4.61
C TRP A 89 -1.18 -18.66 5.90
N THR A 90 -0.48 -17.58 6.25
CA THR A 90 0.22 -17.46 7.53
C THR A 90 0.02 -16.07 8.09
N LYS A 91 -0.53 -15.97 9.31
CA LYS A 91 -0.58 -14.71 10.05
C LYS A 91 0.84 -14.25 10.37
N GLN A 92 1.20 -13.04 9.95
CA GLN A 92 2.53 -12.48 10.14
C GLN A 92 2.58 -11.62 11.40
N SER A 93 1.55 -10.80 11.63
CA SER A 93 1.46 -9.96 12.81
C SER A 93 0.01 -9.62 13.16
N ALA A 94 -0.22 -9.30 14.44
CA ALA A 94 -1.48 -8.72 14.91
C ALA A 94 -1.47 -7.18 14.85
N THR A 95 -0.44 -6.58 14.26
CA THR A 95 -0.34 -5.12 14.09
C THR A 95 -1.52 -4.62 13.28
N VAL A 96 -2.25 -3.66 13.85
CA VAL A 96 -3.31 -2.93 13.15
C VAL A 96 -2.78 -1.59 12.68
N ILE A 97 -3.24 -1.16 11.51
CA ILE A 97 -3.02 0.21 11.02
C ILE A 97 -3.99 1.08 11.82
N THR A 98 -3.45 1.90 12.72
CA THR A 98 -4.28 2.82 13.51
C THR A 98 -4.94 3.81 12.55
N ASN A 99 -6.13 4.29 12.91
CA ASN A 99 -6.82 5.32 12.14
C ASN A 99 -7.14 4.92 10.67
N ASP A 100 -7.13 3.61 10.36
CA ASP A 100 -7.58 3.09 9.08
C ASP A 100 -9.11 3.09 9.01
N GLU A 101 -9.66 4.12 8.39
CA GLU A 101 -11.10 4.27 8.12
C GLU A 101 -11.53 3.59 6.82
N GLY A 102 -10.88 2.47 6.48
CA GLY A 102 -11.04 1.81 5.20
C GLY A 102 -10.35 2.57 4.06
N LEU A 103 -9.26 3.28 4.37
CA LEU A 103 -8.44 4.02 3.41
C LEU A 103 -7.00 3.49 3.35
N ALA A 104 -6.69 2.45 4.13
CA ALA A 104 -5.37 1.87 4.18
C ALA A 104 -4.87 1.41 2.81
N LYS A 105 -3.57 1.60 2.61
CA LYS A 105 -2.87 1.18 1.39
C LYS A 105 -1.59 0.47 1.78
N ILE A 106 -1.34 -0.68 1.15
CA ILE A 106 -0.14 -1.49 1.32
C ILE A 106 0.51 -1.71 -0.04
N ARG A 107 1.83 -1.56 -0.13
CA ARG A 107 2.57 -1.80 -1.37
C ARG A 107 3.92 -2.45 -1.08
N SER A 108 4.24 -3.50 -1.83
CA SER A 108 5.55 -4.17 -1.77
C SER A 108 6.58 -3.41 -2.60
N VAL A 109 7.81 -3.36 -2.11
CA VAL A 109 8.91 -2.57 -2.67
C VAL A 109 9.56 -3.32 -3.85
N PRO A 110 9.64 -2.72 -5.06
CA PRO A 110 10.30 -3.33 -6.21
C PRO A 110 11.75 -3.70 -5.93
N GLY A 111 12.14 -4.96 -6.19
CA GLY A 111 13.51 -5.44 -5.99
C GLY A 111 13.86 -5.84 -4.55
N TYR A 112 12.94 -5.69 -3.59
CA TYR A 112 13.17 -6.02 -2.18
C TYR A 112 12.05 -6.93 -1.63
N GLY A 113 12.27 -8.24 -1.69
CA GLY A 113 11.32 -9.22 -1.18
C GLY A 113 11.09 -9.08 0.32
N GLY A 114 9.84 -9.18 0.76
CA GLY A 114 9.46 -8.97 2.15
C GLY A 114 9.41 -7.51 2.61
N HIS A 115 9.82 -6.56 1.77
CA HIS A 115 9.70 -5.15 2.08
C HIS A 115 8.33 -4.62 1.66
N VAL A 116 7.61 -4.03 2.61
CA VAL A 116 6.26 -3.49 2.39
C VAL A 116 6.13 -2.16 3.12
N PHE A 117 5.52 -1.19 2.47
CA PHE A 117 5.09 0.07 3.07
C PHE A 117 3.59 0.05 3.25
N VAL A 118 3.13 0.67 4.33
CA VAL A 118 1.71 0.73 4.70
C VAL A 118 1.36 2.12 5.18
N CYS A 119 0.20 2.64 4.78
CA CYS A 119 -0.39 3.83 5.38
C CYS A 119 -1.85 3.60 5.76
N SER A 120 -2.37 4.41 6.70
CA SER A 120 -3.79 4.44 7.06
C SER A 120 -4.66 5.14 6.01
N GLY A 121 -4.04 5.84 5.06
CA GLY A 121 -4.70 6.64 4.04
C GLY A 121 -4.89 8.09 4.42
N ALA A 122 -5.76 8.79 3.69
CA ALA A 122 -5.98 10.22 3.87
C ALA A 122 -6.59 10.54 5.24
N VAL A 123 -6.22 11.70 5.79
CA VAL A 123 -6.83 12.23 7.00
C VAL A 123 -8.27 12.67 6.72
N THR A 124 -9.20 12.20 7.54
CA THR A 124 -10.62 12.55 7.61
C THR A 124 -10.89 13.22 8.97
N LYS A 125 -12.11 13.73 9.21
CA LYS A 125 -12.47 14.31 10.52
C LYS A 125 -12.27 13.36 11.70
N SER A 126 -12.48 12.06 11.51
CA SER A 126 -12.46 11.07 12.59
C SER A 126 -11.06 10.56 12.93
N ASN A 127 -10.05 10.80 12.09
CA ASN A 127 -8.66 10.46 12.38
C ASN A 127 -7.70 11.66 12.36
N GLN A 128 -8.20 12.88 12.47
CA GLN A 128 -7.33 14.04 12.70
C GLN A 128 -6.67 13.96 14.09
N PRO A 129 -5.45 14.53 14.26
CA PRO A 129 -4.61 15.15 13.24
C PRO A 129 -3.55 14.20 12.63
N TYR A 130 -3.64 12.88 12.83
CA TYR A 130 -2.53 11.96 12.54
C TYR A 130 -2.95 10.68 11.83
N CYS A 131 -2.14 10.26 10.86
CA CYS A 131 -2.25 9.01 10.12
C CYS A 131 -1.06 8.08 10.44
N THR A 132 -1.17 6.81 10.09
CA THR A 132 -0.05 5.86 10.14
C THR A 132 0.74 5.88 8.83
N PHE A 133 2.07 5.90 8.89
CA PHE A 133 2.95 5.50 7.80
C PHE A 133 4.10 4.64 8.32
N MET A 134 4.18 3.38 7.88
CA MET A 134 5.12 2.38 8.40
C MET A 134 5.74 1.54 7.30
N ARG A 135 6.86 0.90 7.64
CA ARG A 135 7.60 -0.02 6.78
C ARG A 135 7.94 -1.31 7.53
N THR A 136 7.93 -2.42 6.80
CA THR A 136 8.47 -3.72 7.20
C THR A 136 9.53 -4.19 6.21
N THR A 137 10.44 -5.06 6.66
CA THR A 137 11.46 -5.74 5.83
C THR A 137 11.45 -7.26 6.00
N ASP A 138 10.53 -7.80 6.80
CA ASP A 138 10.47 -9.20 7.20
C ASP A 138 9.17 -9.89 6.77
N GLY A 139 8.51 -9.33 5.75
CA GLY A 139 7.26 -9.85 5.21
C GLY A 139 6.07 -9.58 6.14
N CYS A 140 6.00 -8.38 6.73
CA CYS A 140 4.92 -7.92 7.61
C CYS A 140 4.89 -8.57 9.01
N LYS A 141 6.00 -9.12 9.51
CA LYS A 141 6.07 -9.63 10.88
C LYS A 141 6.30 -8.50 11.88
N THR A 142 7.15 -7.54 11.53
CA THR A 142 7.41 -6.35 12.34
C THR A 142 7.36 -5.08 11.49
N PHE A 143 6.95 -3.97 12.11
CA PHE A 143 6.82 -2.66 11.46
C PHE A 143 7.60 -1.58 12.21
N LYS A 144 8.17 -0.64 11.47
CA LYS A 144 8.76 0.60 11.98
C LYS A 144 7.96 1.80 11.45
N ASN A 145 7.63 2.74 12.34
CA ASN A 145 7.04 4.02 11.97
C ASN A 145 8.05 4.89 11.22
N ILE A 146 7.60 5.53 10.15
CA ILE A 146 8.35 6.56 9.44
C ILE A 146 8.11 7.88 10.20
N LEU A 147 9.19 8.44 10.72
CA LEU A 147 9.12 9.61 11.60
C LEU A 147 8.67 10.87 10.87
N ASP A 148 8.07 11.80 11.62
CA ASP A 148 7.66 13.13 11.19
C ASP A 148 6.65 13.21 10.03
N VAL A 149 6.10 12.08 9.57
CA VAL A 149 5.03 12.02 8.58
C VAL A 149 3.68 11.93 9.29
N GLN A 150 2.86 12.96 9.15
CA GLN A 150 1.55 13.05 9.82
C GLN A 150 0.38 12.58 8.95
N CYS A 151 0.50 12.64 7.62
CA CYS A 151 -0.57 12.25 6.69
C CYS A 151 0.04 11.64 5.41
N VAL A 152 -0.57 10.57 4.87
CA VAL A 152 -0.23 10.00 3.56
C VAL A 152 -1.50 9.67 2.78
N TYR A 153 -1.78 10.45 1.73
CA TYR A 153 -2.90 10.23 0.83
C TYR A 153 -2.66 9.02 -0.07
N ALA A 154 -1.49 9.01 -0.70
CA ALA A 154 -1.00 8.00 -1.62
C ALA A 154 0.52 8.03 -1.62
N PHE A 155 1.13 6.88 -1.88
CA PHE A 155 2.58 6.72 -1.94
C PHE A 155 2.94 5.67 -2.98
N GLY A 156 4.13 5.76 -3.58
CA GLY A 156 4.60 4.81 -4.58
C GLY A 156 6.11 4.79 -4.68
N PHE A 157 6.61 3.94 -5.58
CA PHE A 157 8.04 3.74 -5.76
C PHE A 157 8.46 4.17 -7.16
N GLY A 158 9.69 4.65 -7.30
CA GLY A 158 10.30 4.92 -8.60
C GLY A 158 11.70 4.37 -8.68
N LYS A 159 12.34 4.61 -9.83
CA LYS A 159 13.72 4.23 -10.08
C LYS A 159 14.64 4.67 -8.94
N THR A 160 15.58 3.79 -8.57
CA THR A 160 16.65 4.09 -7.61
C THR A 160 17.48 5.28 -8.10
N ALA A 161 17.83 6.18 -7.18
CA ALA A 161 18.72 7.30 -7.48
C ALA A 161 20.08 6.82 -8.00
N PRO A 162 20.76 7.58 -8.88
CA PRO A 162 22.14 7.27 -9.27
C PRO A 162 23.04 7.08 -8.04
N GLY A 163 23.74 5.95 -7.97
CA GLY A 163 24.58 5.59 -6.80
C GLY A 163 23.82 5.23 -5.53
N GLY A 164 22.49 5.08 -5.59
CA GLY A 164 21.64 4.59 -4.52
C GLY A 164 21.48 3.06 -4.54
N ASP A 165 20.94 2.53 -3.44
CA ASP A 165 20.73 1.09 -3.20
C ASP A 165 19.29 0.82 -2.71
N TYR A 166 18.35 1.72 -2.98
CA TYR A 166 16.94 1.55 -2.63
C TYR A 166 16.05 2.34 -3.60
N PRO A 167 14.83 1.89 -3.93
CA PRO A 167 13.94 2.64 -4.81
C PRO A 167 13.65 4.02 -4.22
N ALA A 168 13.54 5.02 -5.08
CA ALA A 168 13.03 6.31 -4.63
C ALA A 168 11.59 6.11 -4.12
N VAL A 169 11.27 6.68 -2.97
CA VAL A 169 9.93 6.62 -2.39
C VAL A 169 9.28 7.98 -2.55
N TYR A 170 8.03 7.99 -3.01
CA TYR A 170 7.23 9.19 -3.17
C TYR A 170 5.97 9.10 -2.35
N PHE A 171 5.52 10.20 -1.76
CA PHE A 171 4.17 10.29 -1.21
C PHE A 171 3.58 11.68 -1.34
N ALA A 172 2.25 11.76 -1.36
CA ALA A 172 1.51 13.00 -1.20
C ALA A 172 0.88 13.03 0.20
N GLY A 173 1.08 14.11 0.96
CA GLY A 173 0.61 14.19 2.33
C GLY A 173 1.25 15.30 3.17
N LEU A 174 1.35 15.06 4.48
CA LEU A 174 1.83 16.00 5.49
C LEU A 174 3.13 15.50 6.11
N TYR A 175 4.19 16.29 5.98
CA TYR A 175 5.49 16.03 6.57
C TYR A 175 5.98 17.26 7.32
N ARG A 176 6.42 17.09 8.57
CA ARG A 176 6.84 18.21 9.45
C ARG A 176 5.87 19.40 9.39
N LYS A 177 4.55 19.12 9.43
CA LYS A 177 3.45 20.11 9.37
C LYS A 177 3.34 20.88 8.05
N GLN A 178 4.03 20.46 6.99
CA GLN A 178 3.90 21.03 5.65
C GLN A 178 3.21 20.06 4.69
N TRP A 179 2.13 20.50 4.04
CA TRP A 179 1.49 19.74 2.96
C TRP A 179 2.35 19.75 1.71
N GLY A 180 2.28 18.67 0.93
CA GLY A 180 2.92 18.61 -0.37
C GLY A 180 3.10 17.20 -0.88
N ILE A 181 3.91 17.10 -1.93
CA ILE A 181 4.39 15.85 -2.50
C ILE A 181 5.86 15.77 -2.18
N TYR A 182 6.29 14.62 -1.69
CA TYR A 182 7.60 14.39 -1.14
C TYR A 182 8.30 13.24 -1.85
N ARG A 183 9.62 13.35 -1.97
CA ARG A 183 10.52 12.30 -2.46
C ARG A 183 11.57 12.00 -1.40
N SER A 184 11.85 10.73 -1.16
CA SER A 184 13.07 10.28 -0.49
C SER A 184 13.91 9.44 -1.44
N THR A 185 15.20 9.72 -1.48
CA THR A 185 16.22 8.93 -2.19
C THR A 185 17.16 8.23 -1.20
N SER A 186 16.72 8.09 0.05
CA SER A 186 17.49 7.50 1.14
C SER A 186 17.94 6.09 0.80
N ARG A 187 19.20 5.79 1.09
CA ARG A 187 19.78 4.44 1.00
C ARG A 187 19.12 3.48 1.99
N LEU A 188 19.20 2.18 1.74
CA LEU A 188 18.63 1.14 2.60
C LEU A 188 19.07 1.27 4.06
N ALA A 189 20.33 1.63 4.30
CA ALA A 189 20.87 1.85 5.64
C ALA A 189 20.08 2.91 6.43
N ALA A 190 19.72 4.04 5.80
CA ALA A 190 18.94 5.10 6.43
C ALA A 190 17.50 4.65 6.75
N TRP A 191 16.89 3.85 5.88
CA TRP A 191 15.59 3.23 6.18
C TRP A 191 15.65 2.28 7.37
N ASN A 192 16.74 1.54 7.53
CA ASN A 192 16.91 0.60 8.64
C ASN A 192 17.19 1.33 9.97
N ALA A 193 17.95 2.43 9.91
CA ALA A 193 18.25 3.32 11.02
C ALA A 193 17.10 4.29 11.36
N ASN A 194 16.06 4.36 10.52
CA ASN A 194 14.93 5.28 10.63
C ASN A 194 15.34 6.77 10.58
N THR A 195 16.34 7.09 9.76
CA THR A 195 16.88 8.44 9.54
C THR A 195 16.56 8.94 8.13
N VAL A 196 15.35 8.64 7.66
CA VAL A 196 14.90 8.92 6.30
C VAL A 196 14.50 10.38 6.20
N GLU A 197 15.11 11.09 5.26
CA GLU A 197 14.75 12.48 4.97
C GLU A 197 13.88 12.57 3.70
N TRP A 198 13.07 13.63 3.65
CA TRP A 198 12.11 13.88 2.58
C TRP A 198 12.32 15.27 1.99
N THR A 199 12.40 15.32 0.66
CA THR A 199 12.45 16.56 -0.10
C THR A 199 11.05 16.85 -0.65
N LYS A 200 10.51 18.03 -0.39
CA LYS A 200 9.28 18.49 -1.03
C LYS A 200 9.55 18.78 -2.52
N ILE A 201 8.74 18.21 -3.40
CA ILE A 201 8.91 18.31 -4.86
C ILE A 201 7.81 19.16 -5.52
N GLY A 202 6.73 19.44 -4.80
CA GLY A 202 5.63 20.26 -5.27
C GLY A 202 4.42 20.21 -4.35
N ASP A 203 3.39 20.98 -4.72
CA ASP A 203 2.13 21.10 -3.99
C ASP A 203 0.95 20.67 -4.86
N TYR A 204 0.78 21.37 -5.99
CA TYR A 204 -0.35 21.25 -6.90
C TYR A 204 0.17 20.89 -8.29
N PRO A 205 0.21 19.60 -8.66
CA PRO A 205 0.68 19.19 -9.98
C PRO A 205 -0.21 19.86 -11.04
N PHE A 206 0.43 20.59 -11.96
CA PHE A 206 -0.23 21.41 -12.99
C PHE A 206 -1.24 22.45 -12.44
N GLY A 207 -1.08 22.89 -11.19
CA GLY A 207 -2.00 23.84 -10.56
C GLY A 207 -3.37 23.26 -10.19
N SER A 208 -3.53 21.93 -10.23
CA SER A 208 -4.78 21.27 -9.82
C SER A 208 -4.90 21.24 -8.29
N TYR A 209 -6.05 21.70 -7.78
CA TYR A 209 -6.45 21.59 -6.38
C TYR A 209 -7.18 20.29 -6.05
N ASP A 210 -7.34 19.39 -7.02
CA ASP A 210 -8.03 18.11 -6.82
C ASP A 210 -7.22 17.18 -5.90
N PHE A 211 -7.93 16.30 -5.19
CA PHE A 211 -7.33 15.36 -4.27
C PHE A 211 -6.48 14.32 -5.01
N ILE A 212 -5.26 14.12 -4.52
CA ILE A 212 -4.37 13.07 -5.02
C ILE A 212 -4.81 11.72 -4.44
N THR A 213 -5.09 10.77 -5.32
CA THR A 213 -5.53 9.41 -4.95
C THR A 213 -4.51 8.33 -5.31
N CYS A 214 -3.56 8.65 -6.19
CA CYS A 214 -2.50 7.75 -6.63
C CYS A 214 -1.19 8.52 -6.81
N VAL A 215 -0.07 7.90 -6.45
CA VAL A 215 1.29 8.40 -6.69
C VAL A 215 2.13 7.19 -7.10
N GLU A 216 2.84 7.27 -8.23
CA GLU A 216 3.78 6.23 -8.64
C GLU A 216 5.00 6.85 -9.33
N GLY A 217 6.19 6.45 -8.94
CA GLY A 217 7.42 6.86 -9.61
C GLY A 217 7.62 6.07 -10.90
N ASP A 218 8.32 6.66 -11.86
CA ASP A 218 8.73 5.93 -13.05
C ASP A 218 9.84 4.94 -12.70
N ALA A 219 9.64 3.66 -13.01
CA ALA A 219 10.61 2.60 -12.74
C ALA A 219 11.85 2.68 -13.64
N ASN A 220 11.76 3.35 -14.79
CA ASN A 220 12.79 3.45 -15.81
C ASN A 220 13.51 4.81 -15.80
N ILE A 221 12.85 5.87 -15.36
CA ILE A 221 13.37 7.24 -15.38
C ILE A 221 13.42 7.82 -13.97
N PHE A 222 14.63 7.97 -13.43
CA PHE A 222 14.80 8.58 -12.10
C PHE A 222 14.28 10.03 -12.10
N GLY A 223 13.64 10.43 -11.00
CA GLY A 223 13.10 11.77 -10.81
C GLY A 223 11.74 12.02 -11.48
N THR A 224 11.20 11.05 -12.25
CA THR A 224 9.84 11.15 -12.79
C THR A 224 8.85 10.51 -11.84
N VAL A 225 7.75 11.21 -11.53
CA VAL A 225 6.65 10.71 -10.70
C VAL A 225 5.32 11.16 -11.27
N TYR A 226 4.37 10.22 -11.36
CA TYR A 226 3.01 10.42 -11.83
C TYR A 226 2.07 10.49 -10.63
N VAL A 227 1.05 11.34 -10.76
CA VAL A 227 0.04 11.57 -9.72
C VAL A 227 -1.34 11.50 -10.34
N GLY A 228 -2.22 10.69 -9.76
CA GLY A 228 -3.62 10.56 -10.17
C GLY A 228 -4.51 11.39 -9.28
N PHE A 229 -5.43 12.14 -9.89
CA PHE A 229 -6.42 12.94 -9.20
C PHE A 229 -7.71 12.15 -8.97
N MET A 230 -8.60 12.65 -8.10
CA MET A 230 -9.85 11.98 -7.77
C MET A 230 -10.88 12.04 -8.91
N GLY A 231 -10.88 13.10 -9.72
CA GLY A 231 -11.79 13.23 -10.86
C GLY A 231 -11.25 14.01 -12.06
N SER A 232 -10.12 14.72 -11.91
CA SER A 232 -9.57 15.63 -12.93
C SER A 232 -8.39 15.06 -13.74
N GLY A 233 -8.28 13.73 -13.83
CA GLY A 233 -7.24 13.06 -14.62
C GLY A 233 -5.95 12.82 -13.83
N TRP A 234 -4.80 13.19 -14.39
CA TRP A 234 -3.49 12.92 -13.81
C TRP A 234 -2.48 14.01 -14.17
N GLY A 235 -1.38 14.07 -13.42
CA GLY A 235 -0.24 14.94 -13.68
C GLY A 235 1.09 14.24 -13.43
N TYR A 236 2.20 14.97 -13.58
CA TYR A 236 3.52 14.43 -13.26
C TYR A 236 4.50 15.53 -12.80
N TYR A 237 5.58 15.10 -12.14
CA TYR A 237 6.78 15.90 -11.93
C TYR A 237 7.98 15.23 -12.59
N LYS A 238 8.88 16.05 -13.13
CA LYS A 238 10.24 15.67 -13.50
C LYS A 238 11.19 16.50 -12.67
N ILE A 239 11.83 15.88 -11.70
CA ILE A 239 12.74 16.55 -10.78
C ILE A 239 14.16 16.33 -11.31
N ALA A 240 14.89 17.42 -11.54
CA ALA A 240 16.30 17.34 -11.89
C ALA A 240 17.07 16.59 -10.79
N SER A 241 18.07 15.82 -11.20
CA SER A 241 18.98 15.07 -10.31
C SER A 241 19.72 16.01 -9.36
#